data_AF-X1DJ74-F1
#
_entry.id   AF-X1DJ74-F1
#
_cell.length_a   1.000
_cell.length_b   1.000
_cell.length_c   1.000
_cell.angle_alpha   90.00
_cell.angle_beta   90.00
_cell.angle_gamma   90.00
#
_symmetry.space_group_name_H-M   'P 1'
#
loop_
_entity.id
_entity.type
_entity.pdbx_description
1 polymer ?
#
loop_
_entity_poly.entity_id
_entity_poly.type
_entity_poly.pdbx_seq_one_letter_code
_entity_poly.pdbx_strand_id
1 'polypeptide(L)'
;MEISIATIDTIFRIASQGNAIKILNPAPLKPIPLDTLKKIDIIVPNEGELLRLHSFSIQKELSGSNNEKIKQASKSLTKLGVKTIITTLGKKGALIYYGDKDKFEIIPALKVQAVDTVGAGDCFNGCLASALSKGKTISEAAKFATAAASIAVTRKGANQAVASVRSGAKTVFIGKIGKDTFGDQMLSRMRAEGVDTNHIFRDPNEASGVALIMVDSNGENMIGVAPGANFRLIPDEIRIKSNIIKNHVVSLRVNCYSKI
;
A
#
# COMPACT_ATOMS: atom_id res chain seq x y z
N MET A 1 5.73 -6.60 8.69
CA MET A 1 6.43 -7.31 7.60
C MET A 1 6.91 -6.29 6.59
N GLU A 2 8.14 -5.83 6.77
CA GLU A 2 8.77 -4.88 5.86
C GLU A 2 9.55 -5.62 4.76
N ILE A 3 9.74 -5.02 3.58
CA ILE A 3 10.63 -5.53 2.53
C ILE A 3 11.71 -4.51 2.19
N SER A 4 12.87 -5.01 1.75
CA SER A 4 13.99 -4.14 1.35
C SER A 4 13.66 -3.31 0.10
N ILE A 5 14.28 -2.14 -0.05
CA ILE A 5 14.13 -1.30 -1.24
C ILE A 5 14.60 -1.99 -2.51
N ALA A 6 15.64 -2.83 -2.44
CA ALA A 6 16.14 -3.62 -3.55
C ALA A 6 15.09 -4.65 -4.03
N THR A 7 14.33 -5.22 -3.08
CA THR A 7 13.23 -6.15 -3.36
C THR A 7 12.06 -5.39 -4.01
N ILE A 8 11.69 -4.22 -3.48
CA ILE A 8 10.65 -3.35 -4.06
C ILE A 8 11.01 -2.98 -5.51
N ASP A 9 12.23 -2.52 -5.76
CA ASP A 9 12.69 -2.16 -7.11
C ASP A 9 12.63 -3.37 -8.06
N THR A 10 13.04 -4.55 -7.58
CA THR A 10 12.98 -5.78 -8.36
C THR A 10 11.54 -6.15 -8.73
N ILE A 11 10.59 -6.04 -7.79
CA ILE A 11 9.16 -6.29 -8.04
C ILE A 11 8.66 -5.37 -9.16
N PHE A 12 8.90 -4.06 -9.04
CA PHE A 12 8.43 -3.11 -10.04
C PHE A 12 9.15 -3.24 -11.38
N ARG A 13 10.43 -3.58 -11.40
CA ARG A 13 11.16 -3.89 -12.63
C ARG A 13 10.57 -5.09 -13.36
N ILE A 14 10.23 -6.15 -12.65
CA ILE A 14 9.58 -7.33 -13.23
C ILE A 14 8.18 -6.96 -13.71
N ALA A 15 7.39 -6.24 -12.92
CA ALA A 15 6.05 -5.79 -13.30
C ALA A 15 6.06 -4.93 -14.57
N SER A 16 7.08 -4.10 -14.76
CA SER A 16 7.26 -3.29 -15.97
C SER A 16 7.62 -4.08 -17.23
N GLN A 17 7.92 -5.39 -17.13
CA GLN A 17 8.12 -6.27 -18.28
C GLN A 17 6.79 -6.83 -18.83
N GLY A 18 5.66 -6.49 -18.21
CA GLY A 18 4.32 -6.88 -18.67
C GLY A 18 3.34 -5.73 -18.53
N ASN A 19 2.04 -6.06 -18.45
CA ASN A 19 0.95 -5.07 -18.40
C ASN A 19 0.42 -4.82 -16.98
N ALA A 20 1.19 -5.22 -15.96
CA ALA A 20 0.83 -5.03 -14.56
C ALA A 20 0.62 -3.55 -14.21
N ILE A 21 -0.51 -3.25 -13.57
CA ILE A 21 -0.74 -1.96 -12.90
C ILE A 21 0.04 -1.97 -11.59
N LYS A 22 0.95 -1.01 -11.42
CA LYS A 22 1.90 -0.95 -10.31
C LYS A 22 1.44 0.09 -9.29
N ILE A 23 0.94 -0.40 -8.15
CA ILE A 23 0.44 0.42 -7.04
C ILE A 23 1.43 0.33 -5.88
N LEU A 24 1.86 1.48 -5.36
CA LEU A 24 2.65 1.56 -4.14
C LEU A 24 1.86 2.29 -3.05
N ASN A 25 1.66 1.62 -1.92
CA ASN A 25 1.40 2.25 -0.64
C ASN A 25 2.75 2.48 0.08
N PRO A 26 3.24 3.73 0.17
CA PRO A 26 4.56 4.01 0.70
C PRO A 26 4.63 3.95 2.23
N ALA A 27 3.60 3.47 2.95
CA ALA A 27 3.55 3.46 4.41
C ALA A 27 4.29 2.28 5.06
N PRO A 28 5.09 2.50 6.13
CA PRO A 28 5.65 3.78 6.57
C PRO A 28 6.72 4.25 5.57
N LEU A 29 6.80 5.56 5.40
CA LEU A 29 7.65 6.13 4.35
C LEU A 29 9.13 5.95 4.65
N LYS A 30 9.83 5.29 3.72
CA LYS A 30 11.28 5.31 3.56
C LYS A 30 11.66 6.07 2.29
N PRO A 31 12.90 6.58 2.17
CA PRO A 31 13.39 7.11 0.91
C PRO A 31 13.24 6.09 -0.22
N ILE A 32 12.62 6.50 -1.33
CA ILE A 32 12.44 5.68 -2.52
C ILE A 32 13.35 6.26 -3.62
N PRO A 33 14.27 5.46 -4.19
CA PRO A 33 15.11 5.91 -5.29
C PRO A 33 14.27 6.40 -6.48
N LEU A 34 14.74 7.46 -7.15
CA LEU A 34 14.07 8.05 -8.31
C LEU A 34 13.79 7.02 -9.41
N ASP A 35 14.73 6.12 -9.66
CA ASP A 35 14.55 5.09 -10.68
C ASP A 35 13.47 4.06 -10.31
N THR A 36 13.22 3.83 -9.03
CA THR A 36 12.09 3.01 -8.58
C THR A 36 10.77 3.78 -8.72
N LEU A 37 10.74 5.08 -8.38
CA LEU A 37 9.55 5.93 -8.54
C LEU A 37 9.03 5.97 -9.98
N LYS A 38 9.94 6.08 -10.97
CA LYS A 38 9.60 6.07 -12.41
C LYS A 38 8.87 4.81 -12.87
N LYS A 39 8.98 3.70 -12.13
CA LYS A 39 8.34 2.43 -12.48
C LYS A 39 6.92 2.31 -11.93
N ILE A 40 6.46 3.24 -11.10
CA ILE A 40 5.18 3.13 -10.39
C ILE A 40 4.09 3.87 -11.15
N ASP A 41 2.95 3.22 -11.37
CA ASP A 41 1.81 3.84 -12.04
C ASP A 41 0.99 4.68 -11.04
N ILE A 42 0.74 4.13 -9.84
CA ILE A 42 -0.11 4.76 -8.82
C ILE A 42 0.62 4.73 -7.47
N ILE A 43 0.78 5.89 -6.82
CA ILE A 43 1.20 5.97 -5.42
C ILE A 43 0.02 6.41 -4.56
N VAL A 44 -0.18 5.74 -3.43
CA VAL A 44 -1.29 5.98 -2.50
C VAL A 44 -0.77 6.38 -1.11
N PRO A 45 -0.26 7.61 -0.92
CA PRO A 45 0.19 8.09 0.39
C PRO A 45 -0.96 8.70 1.20
N ASN A 46 -0.79 8.81 2.52
CA ASN A 46 -1.53 9.81 3.30
C ASN A 46 -0.93 11.22 3.15
N GLU A 47 -1.57 12.23 3.74
CA GLU A 47 -1.11 13.64 3.69
C GLU A 47 0.35 13.80 4.15
N GLY A 48 0.70 13.26 5.31
CA GLY A 48 2.05 13.36 5.86
C GLY A 48 3.09 12.59 5.06
N GLU A 49 2.74 11.42 4.53
CA GLU A 49 3.61 10.62 3.66
C GLU A 49 3.85 11.31 2.31
N LEU A 50 2.85 11.95 1.72
CA LEU A 50 3.02 12.69 0.48
C LEU A 50 4.04 13.83 0.65
N LEU A 51 3.87 14.62 1.72
CA LEU A 51 4.75 15.75 2.00
C LEU A 51 6.18 15.29 2.30
N ARG A 52 6.34 14.23 3.10
CA ARG A 52 7.67 13.66 3.38
C ARG A 52 8.31 13.05 2.12
N LEU A 53 7.52 12.39 1.25
CA LEU A 53 8.02 11.83 -0.01
C LEU A 53 8.54 12.95 -0.92
N HIS A 54 7.78 14.05 -1.02
CA HIS A 54 8.25 15.24 -1.72
C HIS A 54 9.57 15.78 -1.16
N SER A 55 9.67 15.92 0.17
CA SER A 55 10.89 16.40 0.82
C SER A 55 12.10 15.50 0.55
N PHE A 56 11.94 14.17 0.62
CA PHE A 56 13.02 13.23 0.32
C PHE A 56 13.45 13.24 -1.15
N SER A 57 12.52 13.45 -2.08
CA SER A 57 12.81 13.33 -3.52
C SER A 57 13.23 14.64 -4.19
N ILE A 58 12.75 15.80 -3.72
CA ILE A 58 12.90 17.08 -4.43
C ILE A 58 13.63 18.13 -3.59
N GLN A 59 13.63 18.00 -2.25
CA GLN A 59 14.29 18.93 -1.31
C GLN A 59 13.94 20.41 -1.53
N LYS A 60 12.76 20.69 -2.10
CA LYS A 60 12.24 22.04 -2.31
C LYS A 60 11.17 22.35 -1.27
N GLU A 61 11.21 23.56 -0.72
CA GLU A 61 10.18 24.00 0.21
C GLU A 61 8.83 24.16 -0.48
N LEU A 62 7.77 23.76 0.24
CA LEU A 62 6.38 23.93 -0.15
C LEU A 62 5.79 25.07 0.67
N SER A 63 5.08 25.99 0.01
CA SER A 63 4.48 27.17 0.65
C SER A 63 2.95 27.08 0.72
N GLY A 64 2.34 27.89 1.59
CA GLY A 64 0.88 28.01 1.72
C GLY A 64 0.24 27.04 2.73
N SER A 65 -1.08 26.95 2.64
CA SER A 65 -1.93 26.05 3.43
C SER A 65 -1.62 24.57 3.16
N ASN A 66 -2.03 23.68 4.06
CA ASN A 66 -1.80 22.24 3.90
C ASN A 66 -2.35 21.68 2.58
N ASN A 67 -3.53 22.14 2.15
CA ASN A 67 -4.13 21.72 0.88
C ASN A 67 -3.31 22.19 -0.34
N GLU A 68 -2.73 23.40 -0.28
CA GLU A 68 -1.85 23.91 -1.33
C GLU A 68 -0.54 23.12 -1.39
N LYS A 69 0.04 22.78 -0.24
CA LYS A 69 1.23 21.93 -0.15
C LYS A 69 0.98 20.54 -0.74
N ILE A 70 -0.16 19.91 -0.45
CA ILE A 70 -0.56 18.61 -1.03
C ILE A 70 -0.65 18.70 -2.56
N LYS A 71 -1.28 19.75 -3.09
CA LYS A 71 -1.39 19.96 -4.54
C LYS A 71 -0.02 20.18 -5.18
N GLN A 72 0.81 21.04 -4.61
CA GLN A 72 2.18 21.30 -5.09
C GLN A 72 3.03 20.03 -5.05
N ALA A 73 3.00 19.28 -3.96
CA ALA A 73 3.72 18.02 -3.81
C ALA A 73 3.29 17.00 -4.87
N SER A 74 1.97 16.86 -5.09
CA SER A 74 1.42 15.96 -6.11
C SER A 74 1.92 16.34 -7.51
N LYS A 75 1.84 17.63 -7.88
CA LYS A 75 2.37 18.11 -9.16
C LYS A 75 3.84 17.79 -9.32
N SER A 76 4.66 18.17 -8.35
CA SER A 76 6.13 18.01 -8.44
C SER A 76 6.56 16.54 -8.48
N LEU A 77 5.93 15.65 -7.70
CA LEU A 77 6.26 14.22 -7.69
C LEU A 77 5.91 13.52 -9.01
N THR A 78 4.80 13.88 -9.67
CA THR A 78 4.49 13.29 -10.99
C THR A 78 5.51 13.64 -12.07
N LYS A 79 6.19 14.80 -11.95
CA LYS A 79 7.30 15.17 -12.85
C LYS A 79 8.51 14.24 -12.71
N LEU A 80 8.60 13.45 -11.64
CA LEU A 80 9.64 12.44 -11.44
C LEU A 80 9.32 11.08 -12.10
N GLY A 81 8.15 10.95 -12.74
CA GLY A 81 7.76 9.75 -13.50
C GLY A 81 6.58 8.96 -12.93
N VAL A 82 6.04 9.36 -11.77
CA VAL A 82 4.80 8.78 -11.22
C VAL A 82 3.61 9.29 -12.02
N LYS A 83 2.75 8.40 -12.52
CA LYS A 83 1.62 8.81 -13.37
C LYS A 83 0.44 9.37 -12.57
N THR A 84 0.10 8.74 -11.45
CA THR A 84 -1.06 9.11 -10.63
C THR A 84 -0.73 9.06 -9.16
N ILE A 85 -1.19 10.07 -8.42
CA ILE A 85 -1.08 10.12 -6.96
C ILE A 85 -2.49 10.14 -6.39
N ILE A 86 -2.78 9.24 -5.45
CA ILE A 86 -4.05 9.18 -4.72
C ILE A 86 -3.77 9.45 -3.25
N THR A 87 -3.93 10.69 -2.81
CA THR A 87 -3.70 11.07 -1.42
C THR A 87 -4.92 10.75 -0.57
N THR A 88 -4.79 9.87 0.42
CA THR A 88 -5.86 9.61 1.39
C THR A 88 -5.92 10.73 2.43
N LEU A 89 -7.12 11.28 2.66
CA LEU A 89 -7.39 12.45 3.52
C LEU A 89 -8.27 12.08 4.73
N GLY A 90 -8.22 10.81 5.17
CA GLY A 90 -9.02 10.29 6.27
C GLY A 90 -10.53 10.53 6.08
N LYS A 91 -11.16 11.23 7.04
CA LYS A 91 -12.60 11.55 7.01
C LYS A 91 -13.03 12.44 5.84
N LYS A 92 -12.09 13.06 5.12
CA LYS A 92 -12.38 13.88 3.93
C LYS A 92 -12.42 13.05 2.64
N GLY A 93 -11.98 11.79 2.67
CA GLY A 93 -11.93 10.90 1.51
C GLY A 93 -10.56 10.84 0.88
N ALA A 94 -10.48 11.00 -0.44
CA ALA A 94 -9.23 10.94 -1.20
C ALA A 94 -9.16 12.06 -2.25
N LEU A 95 -7.93 12.49 -2.55
CA LEU A 95 -7.62 13.41 -3.64
C LEU A 95 -6.78 12.67 -4.68
N ILE A 96 -7.28 12.57 -5.90
CA ILE A 96 -6.55 12.02 -7.03
C ILE A 96 -5.92 13.17 -7.80
N TYR A 97 -4.66 13.01 -8.18
CA TYR A 97 -3.98 13.86 -9.13
C TYR A 97 -3.45 13.03 -10.31
N TYR A 98 -3.95 13.36 -11.50
CA TYR A 98 -3.57 12.76 -12.77
C TYR A 98 -2.46 13.61 -13.40
N GLY A 99 -1.22 13.12 -13.40
CA GLY A 99 -0.05 13.88 -13.86
C GLY A 99 -0.08 14.18 -15.36
N ASP A 100 -0.61 13.27 -16.17
CA ASP A 100 -0.76 13.39 -17.63
C ASP A 100 -1.77 14.48 -18.03
N LYS A 101 -2.80 14.69 -17.20
CA LYS A 101 -3.91 15.62 -17.47
C LYS A 101 -3.80 16.94 -16.69
N ASP A 102 -2.78 17.08 -15.83
CA ASP A 102 -2.68 18.12 -14.79
C ASP A 102 -4.03 18.36 -14.08
N LYS A 103 -4.72 17.27 -13.68
CA LYS A 103 -6.09 17.31 -13.19
C LYS A 103 -6.21 16.74 -11.78
N PHE A 104 -6.92 17.45 -10.92
CA PHE A 104 -7.35 16.95 -9.62
C PHE A 104 -8.78 16.43 -9.66
N GLU A 105 -9.05 15.39 -8.87
CA GLU A 105 -10.38 14.86 -8.62
C GLU A 105 -10.53 14.56 -7.12
N ILE A 106 -11.60 15.07 -6.51
CA ILE A 106 -11.90 14.85 -5.09
C ILE A 106 -12.94 13.73 -4.98
N ILE A 107 -12.64 12.73 -4.15
CA ILE A 107 -13.53 11.63 -3.84
C ILE A 107 -13.93 11.74 -2.36
N PRO A 108 -15.17 12.14 -2.02
CA PRO A 108 -15.57 12.30 -0.63
C PRO A 108 -15.70 10.96 0.10
N ALA A 109 -15.32 10.93 1.38
CA ALA A 109 -15.59 9.80 2.26
C ALA A 109 -17.07 9.72 2.67
N LEU A 110 -17.52 8.51 3.00
CA LEU A 110 -18.82 8.33 3.66
C LEU A 110 -18.71 8.81 5.10
N LYS A 111 -19.72 9.54 5.57
CA LYS A 111 -19.81 9.92 6.98
C LYS A 111 -20.21 8.70 7.81
N VAL A 112 -19.32 8.29 8.70
CA VAL A 112 -19.52 7.15 9.60
C VAL A 112 -19.01 7.48 11.00
N GLN A 113 -19.49 6.74 12.00
CA GLN A 113 -18.88 6.73 13.33
C GLN A 113 -17.71 5.74 13.34
N ALA A 114 -16.49 6.25 13.46
CA ALA A 114 -15.30 5.40 13.49
C ALA A 114 -15.17 4.70 14.85
N VAL A 115 -14.86 3.41 14.81
CA VAL A 115 -14.57 2.55 15.97
C VAL A 115 -13.07 2.26 16.04
N ASP A 116 -12.45 1.87 14.92
CA ASP A 116 -11.01 1.63 14.81
C ASP A 116 -10.53 2.08 13.42
N THR A 117 -9.59 3.02 13.36
CA THR A 117 -9.06 3.50 12.07
C THR A 117 -7.91 2.66 11.55
N VAL A 118 -7.42 1.69 12.34
CA VAL A 118 -6.33 0.80 11.95
C VAL A 118 -6.75 -0.06 10.77
N GLY A 119 -5.93 -0.05 9.71
CA GLY A 119 -6.18 -0.81 8.49
C GLY A 119 -7.08 -0.12 7.47
N ALA A 120 -7.57 1.11 7.73
CA ALA A 120 -8.35 1.85 6.73
C ALA A 120 -7.60 2.02 5.39
N GLY A 121 -6.30 2.35 5.47
CA GLY A 121 -5.42 2.45 4.30
C GLY A 121 -5.17 1.10 3.62
N ASP A 122 -5.09 0.01 4.38
CA ASP A 122 -4.97 -1.35 3.83
C ASP A 122 -6.25 -1.76 3.11
N CYS A 123 -7.41 -1.48 3.71
CA CYS A 123 -8.71 -1.69 3.07
C CYS A 123 -8.81 -0.89 1.77
N PHE A 124 -8.44 0.39 1.80
CA PHE A 124 -8.41 1.25 0.62
C PHE A 124 -7.55 0.63 -0.51
N ASN A 125 -6.31 0.29 -0.22
CA ASN A 125 -5.39 -0.26 -1.23
C ASN A 125 -5.85 -1.62 -1.77
N GLY A 126 -6.40 -2.49 -0.91
CA GLY A 126 -6.93 -3.79 -1.32
C GLY A 126 -8.14 -3.67 -2.23
N CYS A 127 -9.07 -2.78 -1.88
CA CYS A 127 -10.27 -2.49 -2.67
C CYS A 127 -9.92 -1.80 -4.00
N LEU A 128 -8.95 -0.87 -3.97
CA LEU A 128 -8.44 -0.20 -5.17
C LEU A 128 -7.83 -1.22 -6.14
N ALA A 129 -6.94 -2.09 -5.66
CA ALA A 129 -6.31 -3.13 -6.46
C ALA A 129 -7.34 -4.12 -7.03
N SER A 130 -8.31 -4.53 -6.22
CA SER A 130 -9.40 -5.41 -6.64
C SER A 130 -10.24 -4.79 -7.76
N ALA A 131 -10.67 -3.54 -7.60
CA ALA A 131 -11.45 -2.84 -8.62
C ALA A 131 -10.65 -2.65 -9.93
N LEU A 132 -9.38 -2.26 -9.84
CA LEU A 132 -8.50 -2.14 -11.02
C LEU A 132 -8.28 -3.48 -11.73
N SER A 133 -8.16 -4.58 -10.98
CA SER A 133 -8.02 -5.93 -11.57
C SER A 133 -9.25 -6.37 -12.37
N LYS A 134 -10.40 -5.73 -12.12
CA LYS A 134 -11.67 -5.95 -12.82
C LYS A 134 -11.88 -4.96 -13.97
N GLY A 135 -10.85 -4.23 -14.38
CA GLY A 135 -10.90 -3.27 -15.49
C GLY A 135 -11.61 -1.96 -15.18
N LYS A 136 -11.87 -1.64 -13.90
CA LYS A 136 -12.43 -0.34 -13.51
C LYS A 136 -11.43 0.79 -13.75
N THR A 137 -11.94 1.98 -14.03
CA THR A 137 -11.10 3.18 -14.12
C THR A 137 -10.54 3.55 -12.74
N ILE A 138 -9.47 4.37 -12.71
CA ILE A 138 -8.88 4.86 -11.46
C ILE A 138 -9.92 5.59 -10.59
N SER A 139 -10.76 6.44 -11.19
CA SER A 139 -11.83 7.16 -10.48
C SER A 139 -12.84 6.19 -9.86
N GLU A 140 -13.36 5.22 -10.62
CA GLU A 140 -14.30 4.23 -10.09
C GLU A 140 -13.68 3.37 -8.99
N ALA A 141 -12.44 2.93 -9.19
CA ALA A 141 -11.71 2.13 -8.22
C ALA A 141 -11.45 2.92 -6.92
N ALA A 142 -11.08 4.20 -7.02
CA ALA A 142 -10.87 5.08 -5.87
C ALA A 142 -12.19 5.40 -5.14
N LYS A 143 -13.32 5.57 -5.85
CA LYS A 143 -14.65 5.72 -5.25
C LYS A 143 -15.04 4.49 -4.43
N PHE A 144 -14.89 3.31 -5.03
CA PHE A 144 -15.13 2.04 -4.34
C PHE A 144 -14.23 1.89 -3.12
N ALA A 145 -12.92 2.11 -3.27
CA ALA A 145 -11.95 2.03 -2.18
C ALA A 145 -12.23 3.02 -1.04
N THR A 146 -12.62 4.25 -1.36
CA THR A 146 -12.97 5.29 -0.37
C THR A 146 -14.19 4.88 0.44
N ALA A 147 -15.24 4.38 -0.22
CA ALA A 147 -16.44 3.90 0.45
C ALA A 147 -16.14 2.68 1.34
N ALA A 148 -15.40 1.70 0.81
CA ALA A 148 -15.00 0.52 1.57
C ALA A 148 -14.14 0.86 2.79
N ALA A 149 -13.16 1.76 2.66
CA ALA A 149 -12.35 2.23 3.78
C ALA A 149 -13.19 2.96 4.84
N SER A 150 -14.18 3.74 4.41
CA SER A 150 -15.12 4.39 5.34
C SER A 150 -15.95 3.36 6.12
N ILE A 151 -16.38 2.27 5.48
CA ILE A 151 -17.09 1.18 6.18
C ILE A 151 -16.12 0.40 7.07
N ALA A 152 -14.89 0.16 6.63
CA ALA A 152 -13.91 -0.63 7.37
C ALA A 152 -13.60 -0.04 8.74
N VAL A 153 -13.56 1.29 8.88
CA VAL A 153 -13.30 1.94 10.18
C VAL A 153 -14.43 1.77 11.20
N THR A 154 -15.57 1.23 10.80
CA THR A 154 -16.67 0.84 11.71
C THR A 154 -16.43 -0.53 12.37
N ARG A 155 -15.35 -1.23 11.98
CA ARG A 155 -14.99 -2.58 12.43
C ARG A 155 -13.51 -2.61 12.82
N LYS A 156 -13.07 -3.67 13.50
CA LYS A 156 -11.67 -3.84 13.90
C LYS A 156 -10.82 -4.34 12.74
N GLY A 157 -9.82 -3.54 12.34
CA GLY A 157 -8.68 -3.95 11.51
C GLY A 157 -9.02 -4.34 10.06
N ALA A 158 -8.09 -4.11 9.15
CA ALA A 158 -8.14 -4.68 7.81
C ALA A 158 -6.73 -4.97 7.29
N ASN A 159 -6.57 -6.13 6.65
CA ASN A 159 -5.38 -6.50 5.89
C ASN A 159 -5.66 -6.25 4.40
N GLN A 160 -4.68 -5.73 3.66
CA GLN A 160 -4.84 -5.34 2.25
C GLN A 160 -5.20 -6.53 1.35
N ALA A 161 -4.59 -7.69 1.56
CA ALA A 161 -4.87 -8.89 0.76
C ALA A 161 -6.27 -9.44 1.06
N VAL A 162 -6.64 -9.46 2.35
CA VAL A 162 -7.99 -9.84 2.77
C VAL A 162 -9.04 -8.88 2.21
N ALA A 163 -8.78 -7.57 2.22
CA ALA A 163 -9.68 -6.58 1.64
C ALA A 163 -9.84 -6.76 0.12
N SER A 164 -8.78 -7.15 -0.58
CA SER A 164 -8.84 -7.49 -2.02
C SER A 164 -9.73 -8.72 -2.27
N VAL A 165 -9.58 -9.79 -1.48
CA VAL A 165 -10.42 -10.99 -1.59
C VAL A 165 -11.87 -10.70 -1.26
N ARG A 166 -12.14 -9.99 -0.16
CA ARG A 166 -13.50 -9.59 0.23
C ARG A 166 -14.16 -8.65 -0.78
N SER A 167 -13.37 -7.93 -1.56
CA SER A 167 -13.84 -7.13 -2.71
C SER A 167 -14.03 -7.95 -3.99
N GLY A 168 -13.80 -9.26 -3.91
CA GLY A 168 -14.05 -10.24 -4.96
C GLY A 168 -12.93 -10.40 -5.98
N ALA A 169 -11.67 -10.16 -5.62
CA ALA A 169 -10.52 -10.45 -6.48
C ALA A 169 -9.80 -11.74 -6.04
N LYS A 170 -9.34 -12.54 -7.01
CA LYS A 170 -8.36 -13.60 -6.74
C LYS A 170 -7.06 -12.93 -6.32
N THR A 171 -6.57 -13.24 -5.12
CA THR A 171 -5.46 -12.51 -4.52
C THR A 171 -4.35 -13.48 -4.14
N VAL A 172 -3.16 -13.25 -4.71
CA VAL A 172 -1.92 -13.95 -4.35
C VAL A 172 -1.13 -13.07 -3.40
N PHE A 173 -0.66 -13.65 -2.29
CA PHE A 173 0.25 -12.98 -1.37
C PHE A 173 1.67 -13.51 -1.55
N ILE A 174 2.61 -12.60 -1.85
CA ILE A 174 4.04 -12.89 -1.93
C ILE A 174 4.71 -12.23 -0.74
N GLY A 175 5.43 -13.01 0.06
CA GLY A 175 6.12 -12.53 1.25
C GLY A 175 7.00 -13.61 1.86
N LYS A 176 7.67 -13.30 2.96
CA LYS A 176 8.47 -14.25 3.72
C LYS A 176 8.14 -14.12 5.21
N ILE A 177 7.92 -15.25 5.87
CA ILE A 177 7.60 -15.33 7.30
C ILE A 177 8.50 -16.35 7.98
N GLY A 178 8.63 -16.28 9.30
CA GLY A 178 9.44 -17.21 10.08
C GLY A 178 8.78 -18.59 10.21
N LYS A 179 9.56 -19.58 10.62
CA LYS A 179 9.04 -20.88 11.06
C LYS A 179 8.60 -20.83 12.53
N ASP A 180 7.58 -20.03 12.81
CA ASP A 180 7.03 -19.84 14.15
C ASP A 180 5.49 -19.80 14.17
N THR A 181 4.93 -19.78 15.38
CA THR A 181 3.49 -19.77 15.62
C THR A 181 2.81 -18.52 15.05
N PHE A 182 3.48 -17.37 15.02
CA PHE A 182 2.97 -16.16 14.40
C PHE A 182 2.77 -16.33 12.89
N GLY A 183 3.78 -16.92 12.22
CA GLY A 183 3.71 -17.24 10.81
C GLY A 183 2.60 -18.24 10.49
N ASP A 184 2.44 -19.26 11.33
CA ASP A 184 1.39 -20.27 11.16
C ASP A 184 -0.02 -19.68 11.32
N GLN A 185 -0.21 -18.83 12.34
CA GLN A 185 -1.47 -18.12 12.54
C GLN A 185 -1.80 -17.19 11.38
N MET A 186 -0.81 -16.45 10.86
CA MET A 186 -0.99 -15.58 9.70
C MET A 186 -1.43 -16.39 8.47
N LEU A 187 -0.76 -17.51 8.17
CA LEU A 187 -1.12 -18.38 7.04
C LEU A 187 -2.53 -18.94 7.19
N SER A 188 -2.86 -19.46 8.38
CA SER A 188 -4.17 -20.04 8.66
C SER A 188 -5.29 -19.01 8.41
N ARG A 189 -5.14 -17.80 8.96
CA ARG A 189 -6.10 -16.72 8.79
C ARG A 189 -6.21 -16.25 7.34
N MET A 190 -5.10 -16.04 6.65
CA MET A 190 -5.11 -15.64 5.23
C MET A 190 -5.81 -16.68 4.34
N ARG A 191 -5.56 -17.97 4.59
CA ARG A 191 -6.22 -19.06 3.87
C ARG A 191 -7.72 -19.10 4.16
N ALA A 192 -8.12 -18.92 5.42
CA ALA A 192 -9.53 -18.85 5.80
C ALA A 192 -10.27 -17.69 5.11
N GLU A 193 -9.58 -16.59 4.84
CA GLU A 193 -10.11 -15.45 4.07
C GLU A 193 -10.05 -15.64 2.55
N GLY A 194 -9.49 -16.76 2.05
CA GLY A 194 -9.40 -17.06 0.62
C GLY A 194 -8.20 -16.45 -0.12
N VAL A 195 -7.17 -16.01 0.60
CA VAL A 195 -5.90 -15.53 0.00
C VAL A 195 -5.04 -16.72 -0.41
N ASP A 196 -4.52 -16.69 -1.64
CA ASP A 196 -3.52 -17.67 -2.08
C ASP A 196 -2.16 -17.37 -1.42
N THR A 197 -1.73 -18.29 -0.57
CA THR A 197 -0.53 -18.21 0.26
C THR A 197 0.59 -19.14 -0.21
N ASN A 198 0.43 -19.81 -1.37
CA ASN A 198 1.43 -20.76 -1.90
C ASN A 198 2.74 -20.08 -2.33
N HIS A 199 2.76 -18.75 -2.35
CA HIS A 199 3.90 -17.93 -2.75
C HIS A 199 4.59 -17.25 -1.55
N ILE A 200 4.28 -17.69 -0.33
CA ILE A 200 4.92 -17.24 0.91
C ILE A 200 6.09 -18.16 1.26
N PHE A 201 7.28 -17.58 1.44
CA PHE A 201 8.47 -18.29 1.86
C PHE A 201 8.53 -18.44 3.39
N ARG A 202 9.16 -19.53 3.85
CA ARG A 202 9.37 -19.82 5.28
C ARG A 202 10.85 -19.75 5.61
N ASP A 203 11.25 -18.74 6.39
CA ASP A 203 12.62 -18.58 6.86
C ASP A 203 12.85 -19.43 8.12
N PRO A 204 13.79 -20.40 8.10
CA PRO A 204 14.12 -21.18 9.29
C PRO A 204 14.98 -20.40 10.31
N ASN A 205 15.58 -19.29 9.91
CA ASN A 205 16.64 -18.58 10.65
C ASN A 205 16.21 -17.19 11.14
N GLU A 206 14.94 -16.82 11.01
CA GLU A 206 14.40 -15.52 11.42
C GLU A 206 12.94 -15.65 11.85
N ALA A 207 12.54 -14.88 12.86
CA ALA A 207 11.16 -14.85 13.31
C ALA A 207 10.26 -14.10 12.31
N SER A 208 8.96 -14.40 12.33
CA SER A 208 7.94 -13.64 11.61
C SER A 208 7.92 -12.18 12.08
N GLY A 209 7.71 -11.27 11.13
CA GLY A 209 7.63 -9.85 11.45
C GLY A 209 6.43 -9.53 12.32
N VAL A 210 6.62 -8.69 13.33
CA VAL A 210 5.59 -8.28 14.30
C VAL A 210 5.42 -6.77 14.23
N ALA A 211 4.18 -6.29 14.36
CA ALA A 211 3.88 -4.88 14.55
C ALA A 211 3.27 -4.67 15.92
N LEU A 212 3.84 -3.74 16.67
CA LEU A 212 3.35 -3.30 17.98
C LEU A 212 2.58 -1.99 17.78
N ILE A 213 1.27 -2.04 18.06
CA ILE A 213 0.43 -0.86 18.04
C ILE A 213 0.45 -0.27 19.44
N MET A 214 0.99 0.93 19.54
CA MET A 214 1.06 1.75 20.73
C MET A 214 0.15 2.97 20.53
N VAL A 215 -0.18 3.64 21.63
CA VAL A 215 -0.88 4.91 21.61
C VAL A 215 0.02 5.92 22.30
N ASP A 216 0.25 7.07 21.66
CA ASP A 216 1.06 8.14 22.24
C ASP A 216 0.29 8.92 23.32
N SER A 217 0.94 9.91 23.93
CA SER A 217 0.32 10.74 24.98
C SER A 217 -0.89 11.56 24.50
N ASN A 218 -1.05 11.74 23.18
CA ASN A 218 -2.15 12.49 22.58
C ASN A 218 -3.31 11.58 22.15
N GLY A 219 -3.21 10.27 22.39
CA GLY A 219 -4.23 9.31 21.94
C GLY A 219 -4.06 8.89 20.47
N GLU A 220 -2.95 9.23 19.83
CA GLU A 220 -2.67 8.87 18.44
C GLU A 220 -2.02 7.49 18.34
N ASN A 221 -2.42 6.70 17.34
CA ASN A 221 -1.84 5.39 17.09
C ASN A 221 -0.39 5.52 16.58
N MET A 222 0.56 4.94 17.31
CA MET A 222 1.95 4.76 16.89
C MET A 222 2.22 3.28 16.60
N ILE A 223 2.94 2.97 15.52
CA ILE A 223 3.18 1.58 15.13
C ILE A 223 4.68 1.33 15.04
N GLY A 224 5.19 0.54 15.99
CA GLY A 224 6.55 0.00 15.94
C GLY A 224 6.55 -1.31 15.14
N VAL A 225 7.55 -1.54 14.30
CA VAL A 225 7.62 -2.77 13.50
C VAL A 225 8.97 -3.45 13.64
N ALA A 226 8.94 -4.70 14.08
CA ALA A 226 10.03 -5.65 13.91
C ALA A 226 9.81 -6.36 12.57
N PRO A 227 10.63 -6.11 11.54
CA PRO A 227 10.29 -6.51 10.18
C PRO A 227 10.42 -8.03 9.96
N GLY A 228 11.27 -8.70 10.74
CA GLY A 228 11.47 -10.15 10.78
C GLY A 228 11.89 -10.73 9.43
N ALA A 229 11.51 -11.98 9.20
CA ALA A 229 11.84 -12.77 8.01
C ALA A 229 11.48 -12.07 6.70
N ASN A 230 10.45 -11.22 6.70
CA ASN A 230 10.01 -10.53 5.48
C ASN A 230 11.06 -9.54 4.96
N PHE A 231 11.91 -8.99 5.83
CA PHE A 231 13.01 -8.12 5.41
C PHE A 231 14.08 -8.88 4.62
N ARG A 232 14.22 -10.19 4.87
CA ARG A 232 15.12 -11.11 4.19
C ARG A 232 14.54 -11.67 2.89
N LEU A 233 13.39 -11.18 2.42
CA LEU A 233 12.87 -11.53 1.10
C LEU A 233 13.79 -10.92 0.02
N ILE A 234 14.48 -11.75 -0.74
CA ILE A 234 15.52 -11.31 -1.67
C ILE A 234 15.02 -11.20 -3.12
N PRO A 235 15.68 -10.37 -3.97
CA PRO A 235 15.34 -10.25 -5.39
C PRO A 235 15.20 -11.56 -6.16
N ASP A 236 16.01 -12.58 -5.87
CA ASP A 236 15.98 -13.85 -6.60
C ASP A 236 14.72 -14.67 -6.31
N GLU A 237 14.23 -14.62 -5.07
CA GLU A 237 12.94 -15.21 -4.69
C GLU A 237 11.76 -14.51 -5.37
N ILE A 238 11.89 -13.20 -5.67
CA ILE A 238 10.89 -12.48 -6.46
C ILE A 238 10.97 -12.88 -7.94
N ARG A 239 12.18 -13.04 -8.49
CA ARG A 239 12.38 -13.40 -9.91
C ARG A 239 11.69 -14.70 -10.30
N ILE A 240 11.68 -15.70 -9.40
CA ILE A 240 10.97 -16.96 -9.64
C ILE A 240 9.44 -16.81 -9.67
N LYS A 241 8.90 -15.66 -9.25
CA LYS A 241 7.46 -15.33 -9.31
C LYS A 241 7.10 -14.39 -10.47
N SER A 242 8.01 -14.20 -11.43
CA SER A 242 7.88 -13.18 -12.47
C SER A 242 6.63 -13.29 -13.34
N ASN A 243 6.19 -14.50 -13.69
CA ASN A 243 4.96 -14.69 -14.48
C ASN A 243 3.69 -14.19 -13.77
N ILE A 244 3.64 -14.30 -12.45
CA ILE A 244 2.52 -13.80 -11.64
C ILE A 244 2.58 -12.26 -11.63
N ILE A 245 3.76 -11.70 -11.38
CA ILE A 245 3.95 -10.26 -11.23
C ILE A 245 3.69 -9.49 -12.53
N LYS A 246 4.08 -10.03 -13.69
CA LYS A 246 3.97 -9.33 -14.99
C LYS A 246 2.54 -9.11 -15.48
N ASN A 247 1.62 -9.98 -15.10
CA ASN A 247 0.31 -10.11 -15.74
C ASN A 247 -0.87 -9.70 -14.85
N HIS A 248 -0.60 -9.24 -13.62
CA HIS A 248 -1.63 -8.91 -12.64
C HIS A 248 -1.41 -7.52 -12.05
N VAL A 249 -2.44 -6.96 -11.42
CA VAL A 249 -2.29 -5.75 -10.60
C VAL A 249 -1.33 -6.07 -9.44
N VAL A 250 -0.26 -5.30 -9.33
CA VAL A 250 0.73 -5.41 -8.26
C VAL A 250 0.46 -4.30 -7.27
N SER A 251 -0.06 -4.65 -6.10
CA SER A 251 -0.27 -3.70 -4.99
C SER A 251 0.71 -4.01 -3.87
N LEU A 252 1.72 -3.14 -3.74
CA LEU A 252 2.80 -3.30 -2.79
C LEU A 252 2.66 -2.29 -1.66
N ARG A 253 2.88 -2.74 -0.42
CA ARG A 253 3.05 -1.87 0.73
C ARG A 253 4.47 -2.04 1.28
N VAL A 254 5.13 -0.92 1.61
CA VAL A 254 6.51 -0.95 2.15
C VAL A 254 6.57 -1.81 3.42
N ASN A 255 5.55 -1.72 4.27
CA ASN A 255 5.42 -2.59 5.44
C ASN A 255 3.98 -3.09 5.60
N CYS A 256 3.80 -4.40 5.59
CA CYS A 256 2.52 -5.04 5.83
C CYS A 256 2.42 -5.42 7.31
N TYR A 257 1.40 -4.91 8.00
CA TYR A 257 1.03 -5.38 9.32
C TYR A 257 -0.48 -5.49 9.42
N SER A 258 -0.96 -6.42 10.22
CA SER A 258 -2.38 -6.68 10.34
C SER A 258 -2.76 -6.91 11.79
N LYS A 259 -3.70 -6.11 12.29
CA LYS A 259 -4.69 -6.61 13.24
C LYS A 259 -5.59 -7.53 12.42
N ILE A 260 -5.37 -8.85 12.52
CA ILE A 260 -6.38 -9.83 12.13
C ILE A 260 -7.03 -10.31 13.41
#